data_AF-A0AAD3YDQ4-F1
#
_entry.id   AF-A0AAD3YDQ4-F1
#
_cell.length_a   1.000
_cell.length_b   1.000
_cell.length_c   1.000
_cell.angle_alpha   90.00
_cell.angle_beta   90.00
_cell.angle_gamma   90.00
#
_symmetry.space_group_name_H-M   'P 1'
#
loop_
_entity.id
_entity.type
_entity.pdbx_description
1 polymer ?
#
loop_
_entity_poly.entity_id
_entity_poly.type
_entity_poly.pdbx_seq_one_letter_code
_entity_poly.pdbx_strand_id
1 'polypeptide(L)'
;MSSSILRPLANSAKTALGRRTLATPTSVNPSMFQSVLPPTIPAALHLKTGESYYGTNFGSTNSKYGETVFSTSITSYTDSMTDPSYRGQLLVFTSPMIGNYGVPSNAPLPETPGIPFLESDGIQCAGVVVSDVALKYSHYQAIESIHEWCARHNVPGISGVDTRAITTLLRDQGTTLGRLAVGDDAQYVPKAEEYWDPSKDNLIAEVSTKQPYELNPNGKGPKIAILDFGSKANILRSLVKRDARVTVLPWDFDFNAVRDQYDGLFLSNGPGDPTSIMETVHRVTKTINEWNKPIFGICMGHQILGLAAGMETYRMTFGNRGHNQPVLALASSGSIKAGRVYVTSQNHQYAIKLTEDFPEGWAPFFINCNDSSVEGIISTPESGKHIWGVQFHPESAGGPLDTHPMFTDYVQACADKSASGMATSELKVDTHAAAAAAAASA
;
A
#
# COMPACT_ATOMS: atom_id res chain seq x y z
N MET A 1 -15.28 64.49 56.29
CA MET A 1 -16.62 64.68 55.69
C MET A 1 -16.49 64.57 54.18
N SER A 2 -17.42 63.86 53.55
CA SER A 2 -17.56 63.61 52.09
C SER A 2 -16.47 62.80 51.40
N SER A 3 -16.73 62.05 50.33
CA SER A 3 -17.76 61.05 49.96
C SER A 3 -17.47 60.71 48.48
N SER A 4 -17.48 59.40 48.14
CA SER A 4 -17.61 58.83 46.77
C SER A 4 -16.51 59.20 45.73
N ILE A 5 -16.10 58.39 44.75
CA ILE A 5 -16.80 57.44 43.88
C ILE A 5 -15.77 56.39 43.43
N LEU A 6 -16.00 55.10 43.70
CA LEU A 6 -15.43 53.99 42.91
C LEU A 6 -16.58 53.09 42.49
N ARG A 7 -16.83 53.04 41.17
CA ARG A 7 -17.82 52.13 40.56
C ARG A 7 -17.28 50.69 40.60
N PRO A 8 -18.08 49.68 40.97
CA PRO A 8 -17.67 48.29 40.84
C PRO A 8 -17.82 47.81 39.39
N LEU A 9 -16.83 47.06 38.93
CA LEU A 9 -16.84 46.35 37.65
C LEU A 9 -17.97 45.30 37.65
N ALA A 10 -18.74 45.29 36.57
CA ALA A 10 -19.83 44.36 36.34
C ALA A 10 -19.32 42.90 36.25
N ASN A 11 -20.05 42.01 36.91
CA ASN A 11 -19.92 40.56 36.82
C ASN A 11 -19.95 40.11 35.35
N SER A 12 -18.84 39.55 34.84
CA SER A 12 -18.90 38.77 33.61
C SER A 12 -19.57 37.43 33.91
N ALA A 13 -20.60 37.11 33.15
CA ALA A 13 -21.33 35.87 33.25
C ALA A 13 -20.39 34.70 32.94
N LYS A 14 -20.22 33.79 33.91
CA LYS A 14 -19.61 32.48 33.69
C LYS A 14 -20.52 31.70 32.74
N THR A 15 -20.16 31.63 31.46
CA THR A 15 -20.74 30.66 30.52
C THR A 15 -20.39 29.26 31.03
N ALA A 16 -21.40 28.56 31.56
CA ALA A 16 -21.29 27.16 31.94
C ALA A 16 -20.96 26.35 30.68
N LEU A 17 -19.76 25.77 30.63
CA LEU A 17 -19.41 24.75 29.65
C LEU A 17 -20.40 23.60 29.79
N GLY A 18 -21.23 23.39 28.76
CA GLY A 18 -22.15 22.26 28.67
C GLY A 18 -21.38 20.96 28.88
N ARG A 19 -21.83 20.16 29.84
CA ARG A 19 -21.31 18.83 30.14
C ARG A 19 -21.41 18.01 28.85
N ARG A 20 -20.28 17.63 28.24
CA ARG A 20 -20.28 16.68 27.11
C ARG A 20 -20.91 15.38 27.61
N THR A 21 -22.15 15.12 27.21
CA THR A 21 -22.79 13.83 27.40
C THR A 21 -22.16 12.85 26.42
N LEU A 22 -21.83 11.65 26.87
CA LEU A 22 -21.50 10.53 25.98
C LEU A 22 -22.68 10.37 25.02
N ALA A 23 -22.40 10.34 23.71
CA ALA A 23 -23.42 10.04 22.72
C ALA A 23 -24.02 8.68 23.08
N THR A 24 -25.23 8.69 23.62
CA THR A 24 -25.98 7.46 23.89
C THR A 24 -26.64 7.11 22.57
N PRO A 25 -26.25 6.01 21.91
CA PRO A 25 -26.80 5.71 20.60
C PRO A 25 -28.29 5.42 20.77
N THR A 26 -29.12 6.24 20.12
CA THR A 26 -30.58 6.07 20.08
C THR A 26 -30.89 4.76 19.35
N SER A 27 -31.48 3.82 20.09
CA SER A 27 -32.10 2.57 19.60
C SER A 27 -31.30 1.83 18.52
N VAL A 28 -30.15 1.28 18.89
CA VAL A 28 -29.47 0.28 18.06
C VAL A 28 -30.02 -1.09 18.44
N ASN A 29 -30.46 -1.87 17.45
CA ASN A 29 -30.90 -3.24 17.66
C ASN A 29 -29.75 -4.01 18.36
N PRO A 30 -29.94 -4.56 19.57
CA PRO A 30 -28.86 -5.24 20.30
C PRO A 30 -28.28 -6.45 19.55
N SER A 31 -28.97 -6.96 18.52
CA SER A 31 -28.44 -8.00 17.63
C SER A 31 -27.32 -7.52 16.70
N MET A 32 -27.14 -6.21 16.46
CA MET A 32 -26.05 -5.69 15.60
C MET A 32 -24.67 -5.70 16.27
N PHE A 33 -24.58 -6.01 17.56
CA PHE A 33 -23.31 -6.07 18.31
C PHE A 33 -23.01 -7.47 18.90
N GLN A 34 -23.82 -8.48 18.58
CA GLN A 34 -23.51 -9.85 18.96
C GLN A 34 -22.53 -10.43 17.94
N SER A 35 -21.23 -10.20 18.17
CA SER A 35 -20.17 -10.93 17.47
C SER A 35 -20.39 -12.43 17.63
N VAL A 36 -20.43 -13.16 16.51
CA VAL A 36 -20.39 -14.62 16.54
C VAL A 36 -18.97 -15.01 16.95
N LEU A 37 -18.84 -15.67 18.10
CA LEU A 37 -17.54 -16.18 18.54
C LEU A 37 -17.20 -17.45 17.72
N PRO A 38 -15.97 -17.59 17.23
CA PRO A 38 -15.55 -18.80 16.53
C PRO A 38 -15.59 -20.01 17.46
N PRO A 39 -15.89 -21.21 16.93
CA PRO A 39 -15.60 -22.46 17.63
C PRO A 39 -14.08 -22.62 17.83
N THR A 40 -13.67 -23.26 18.93
CA THR A 40 -12.26 -23.57 19.18
C THR A 40 -11.80 -24.70 18.27
N ILE A 41 -11.35 -24.34 17.06
CA ILE A 41 -10.80 -25.28 16.07
C ILE A 41 -9.27 -25.15 16.07
N PRO A 42 -8.50 -26.25 16.18
CA PRO A 42 -7.05 -26.21 16.06
C PRO A 42 -6.59 -25.59 14.73
N ALA A 43 -5.50 -24.84 14.76
CA ALA A 43 -4.83 -24.37 13.55
C ALA A 43 -3.31 -24.48 13.71
N ALA A 44 -2.61 -24.61 12.59
CA ALA A 44 -1.16 -24.58 12.55
C ALA A 44 -0.66 -23.82 11.33
N LEU A 45 0.42 -23.06 11.50
CA LEU A 45 1.22 -22.51 10.41
C LEU A 45 2.46 -23.40 10.25
N HIS A 46 2.53 -24.17 9.17
CA HIS A 46 3.68 -24.98 8.81
C HIS A 46 4.52 -24.22 7.78
N LEU A 47 5.80 -23.98 8.09
CA LEU A 47 6.73 -23.31 7.19
C LEU A 47 7.58 -24.34 6.44
N LYS A 48 7.91 -24.04 5.18
CA LYS A 48 8.79 -24.89 4.36
C LYS A 48 10.20 -25.03 4.94
N THR A 49 10.63 -24.09 5.77
CA THR A 49 11.89 -24.12 6.54
C THR A 49 11.89 -25.20 7.64
N GLY A 50 10.72 -25.73 8.01
CA GLY A 50 10.54 -26.86 8.93
C GLY A 50 9.84 -26.49 10.24
N GLU A 51 9.75 -25.20 10.57
CA GLU A 51 9.09 -24.73 11.78
C GLU A 51 7.56 -24.85 11.67
N SER A 52 6.91 -25.08 12.81
CA SER A 52 5.45 -25.14 12.92
C SER A 52 4.98 -24.38 14.15
N TYR A 53 3.97 -23.54 13.95
CA TYR A 53 3.37 -22.72 15.02
C TYR A 53 1.90 -23.12 15.18
N TYR A 54 1.52 -23.52 16.39
CA TYR A 54 0.18 -24.01 16.69
C TYR A 54 -0.63 -22.95 17.42
N GLY A 55 -1.92 -22.89 17.10
CA GLY A 55 -2.83 -21.89 17.63
C GLY A 55 -4.28 -22.31 17.44
N THR A 56 -5.17 -21.33 17.52
CA THR A 56 -6.61 -21.52 17.32
C THR A 56 -7.05 -20.79 16.07
N ASN A 57 -7.88 -21.46 15.26
CA ASN A 57 -8.46 -20.89 14.07
C ASN A 57 -9.41 -19.73 14.39
N PHE A 58 -9.37 -18.70 13.57
CA PHE A 58 -10.49 -17.80 13.34
C PHE A 58 -10.65 -17.59 11.83
N GLY A 59 -11.87 -17.42 11.37
CA GLY A 59 -12.15 -17.16 9.96
C GLY A 59 -12.58 -18.44 9.26
N SER A 60 -12.12 -18.63 8.03
CA SER A 60 -12.45 -19.83 7.26
C SER A 60 -11.90 -21.10 7.89
N THR A 61 -12.59 -22.22 7.66
CA THR A 61 -12.13 -23.57 8.03
C THR A 61 -11.32 -24.25 6.93
N ASN A 62 -11.08 -23.56 5.81
CA ASN A 62 -10.33 -24.12 4.68
C ASN A 62 -8.84 -23.76 4.79
N SER A 63 -8.00 -24.79 4.84
CA SER A 63 -6.54 -24.66 4.81
C SER A 63 -6.05 -23.95 3.54
N LYS A 64 -5.00 -23.14 3.64
CA LYS A 64 -4.42 -22.37 2.51
C LYS A 64 -2.90 -22.44 2.50
N TYR A 65 -2.33 -22.43 1.30
CA TYR A 65 -0.91 -22.23 1.07
C TYR A 65 -0.64 -20.78 0.66
N GLY A 66 0.59 -20.33 0.87
CA GLY A 66 1.06 -19.04 0.38
C GLY A 66 2.48 -18.73 0.80
N GLU A 67 3.01 -17.60 0.35
CA GLU A 67 4.27 -17.06 0.87
C GLU A 67 4.02 -16.37 2.22
N THR A 68 4.74 -16.75 3.26
CA THR A 68 4.61 -16.17 4.59
C THR A 68 5.44 -14.91 4.70
N VAL A 69 4.77 -13.79 4.98
CA VAL A 69 5.36 -12.46 5.08
C VAL A 69 4.91 -11.80 6.38
N PHE A 70 5.63 -10.77 6.84
CA PHE A 70 5.22 -10.01 8.01
C PHE A 70 5.05 -8.52 7.67
N SER A 71 4.19 -7.84 8.45
CA SER A 71 4.01 -6.40 8.38
C SER A 71 4.17 -5.77 9.76
N THR A 72 4.96 -4.69 9.83
CA THR A 72 5.18 -3.92 11.06
C THR A 72 4.08 -2.89 11.35
N SER A 73 3.06 -2.81 10.50
CA SER A 73 1.94 -1.88 10.67
C SER A 73 1.18 -2.15 11.97
N ILE A 74 1.10 -1.13 12.83
CA ILE A 74 0.43 -1.23 14.14
C ILE A 74 -1.10 -1.12 14.00
N THR A 75 -1.56 -0.37 13.00
CA THR A 75 -2.96 -0.13 12.66
C THR A 75 -3.23 -0.51 11.20
N SER A 76 -4.50 -0.49 10.81
CA SER A 76 -4.93 -0.63 9.40
C SER A 76 -4.77 -2.06 8.87
N TYR A 77 -5.10 -3.05 9.72
CA TYR A 77 -5.16 -4.45 9.31
C TYR A 77 -6.19 -4.67 8.21
N THR A 78 -7.31 -3.94 8.21
CA THR A 78 -8.33 -3.98 7.15
C THR A 78 -7.75 -3.59 5.81
N ASP A 79 -7.05 -2.47 5.76
CA ASP A 79 -6.44 -1.88 4.57
C ASP A 79 -5.33 -2.81 4.05
N SER A 80 -4.48 -3.30 4.95
CA SER A 80 -3.43 -4.28 4.66
C SER A 80 -4.02 -5.57 4.09
N MET A 81 -5.09 -6.09 4.69
CA MET A 81 -5.74 -7.33 4.22
C MET A 81 -6.41 -7.17 2.86
N THR A 82 -6.83 -5.96 2.49
CA THR A 82 -7.41 -5.64 1.17
C THR A 82 -6.41 -5.12 0.14
N ASP A 83 -5.12 -4.99 0.48
CA ASP A 83 -4.09 -4.54 -0.45
C ASP A 83 -3.76 -5.67 -1.45
N PRO A 84 -3.98 -5.49 -2.77
CA PRO A 84 -3.73 -6.51 -3.79
C PRO A 84 -2.28 -7.01 -3.83
N SER A 85 -1.32 -6.24 -3.32
CA SER A 85 0.08 -6.66 -3.23
C SER A 85 0.29 -7.89 -2.31
N TYR A 86 -0.65 -8.21 -1.41
CA TYR A 86 -0.61 -9.42 -0.57
C TYR A 86 -1.24 -10.67 -1.22
N ARG A 87 -1.62 -10.61 -2.50
CA ARG A 87 -2.20 -11.76 -3.20
C ARG A 87 -1.30 -13.00 -3.07
N GLY A 88 -1.87 -14.10 -2.59
CA GLY A 88 -1.13 -15.37 -2.40
C GLY A 88 -0.22 -15.40 -1.17
N GLN A 89 -0.26 -14.41 -0.30
CA GLN A 89 0.60 -14.32 0.89
C GLN A 89 -0.16 -14.61 2.19
N LEU A 90 0.50 -15.29 3.14
CA LEU A 90 0.07 -15.46 4.52
C LEU A 90 0.63 -14.29 5.34
N LEU A 91 -0.24 -13.41 5.82
CA LEU A 91 0.15 -12.15 6.44
C LEU A 91 0.28 -12.27 7.96
N VAL A 92 1.51 -12.13 8.45
CA VAL A 92 1.85 -12.09 9.88
C VAL A 92 1.85 -10.65 10.37
N PHE A 93 0.97 -10.33 11.32
CA PHE A 93 0.99 -9.02 11.96
C PHE A 93 1.91 -9.01 13.17
N THR A 94 2.82 -8.05 13.24
CA THR A 94 3.65 -7.84 14.44
C THR A 94 2.87 -7.16 15.57
N SER A 95 1.81 -6.42 15.23
CA SER A 95 0.91 -5.85 16.23
C SER A 95 0.24 -6.98 17.02
N PRO A 96 0.36 -7.01 18.35
CA PRO A 96 -0.05 -8.18 19.14
C PRO A 96 -1.56 -8.38 19.14
N MET A 97 -2.36 -7.32 18.98
CA MET A 97 -3.81 -7.36 19.03
C MET A 97 -4.42 -6.91 17.70
N ILE A 98 -5.11 -7.80 17.01
CA ILE A 98 -5.73 -7.55 15.70
C ILE A 98 -7.25 -7.77 15.78
N GLY A 99 -8.05 -6.91 15.15
CA GLY A 99 -9.52 -6.99 15.15
C GLY A 99 -10.24 -6.07 16.14
N ASN A 100 -9.49 -5.30 16.94
CA ASN A 100 -10.03 -4.46 18.03
C ASN A 100 -11.06 -3.41 17.56
N TYR A 101 -10.91 -2.87 16.35
CA TYR A 101 -11.86 -1.91 15.76
C TYR A 101 -12.79 -2.53 14.71
N GLY A 102 -12.84 -3.87 14.59
CA GLY A 102 -13.72 -4.59 13.67
C GLY A 102 -13.41 -4.30 12.20
N VAL A 103 -14.39 -4.53 11.34
CA VAL A 103 -14.30 -4.28 9.89
C VAL A 103 -15.39 -3.28 9.49
N PRO A 104 -15.05 -2.20 8.77
CA PRO A 104 -16.03 -1.23 8.31
C PRO A 104 -16.77 -1.73 7.05
N SER A 105 -17.87 -1.05 6.71
CA SER A 105 -18.52 -1.28 5.41
C SER A 105 -17.54 -0.95 4.27
N ASN A 106 -17.46 -1.83 3.28
CA ASN A 106 -16.64 -1.58 2.08
C ASN A 106 -17.36 -0.74 1.02
N ALA A 107 -18.53 -0.18 1.33
CA ALA A 107 -19.31 0.62 0.39
C ALA A 107 -18.56 1.90 -0.03
N PRO A 108 -18.64 2.30 -1.31
CA PRO A 108 -18.05 3.56 -1.78
C PRO A 108 -18.50 4.79 -1.00
N LEU A 109 -17.58 5.74 -0.85
CA LEU A 109 -17.89 7.04 -0.25
C LEU A 109 -18.59 7.97 -1.26
N PRO A 110 -19.50 8.86 -0.82
CA PRO A 110 -20.19 9.80 -1.70
C PRO A 110 -19.25 10.68 -2.53
N GLU A 111 -18.10 11.06 -1.98
CA GLU A 111 -17.09 11.89 -2.67
C GLU A 111 -16.28 11.14 -3.73
N THR A 112 -16.28 9.80 -3.71
CA THR A 112 -15.54 8.94 -4.64
C THR A 112 -16.41 7.76 -5.05
N PRO A 113 -17.52 8.02 -5.78
CA PRO A 113 -18.47 6.98 -6.15
C PRO A 113 -17.80 5.94 -7.05
N GLY A 114 -18.17 4.66 -6.86
CA GLY A 114 -17.62 3.54 -7.62
C GLY A 114 -16.24 3.06 -7.18
N ILE A 115 -15.64 3.67 -6.15
CA ILE A 115 -14.38 3.22 -5.55
C ILE A 115 -14.68 2.67 -4.14
N PRO A 116 -14.30 1.42 -3.79
CA PRO A 116 -14.58 0.84 -2.47
C PRO A 116 -13.99 1.68 -1.33
N PHE A 117 -14.45 1.47 -0.10
CA PHE A 117 -13.89 2.18 1.08
C PHE A 117 -12.51 1.65 1.47
N LEU A 118 -12.36 0.33 1.49
CA LEU A 118 -11.08 -0.35 1.70
C LEU A 118 -10.23 -0.33 0.41
N GLU A 119 -9.10 -1.01 0.40
CA GLU A 119 -8.11 -0.90 -0.68
C GLU A 119 -8.42 -1.77 -1.90
N SER A 120 -9.40 -2.66 -1.81
CA SER A 120 -9.99 -3.38 -2.95
C SER A 120 -11.37 -3.92 -2.57
N ASP A 121 -12.03 -4.67 -3.46
CA ASP A 121 -13.38 -5.21 -3.24
C ASP A 121 -13.45 -6.25 -2.09
N GLY A 122 -12.32 -6.83 -1.67
CA GLY A 122 -12.29 -7.84 -0.63
C GLY A 122 -10.88 -8.18 -0.14
N ILE A 123 -10.78 -9.19 0.72
CA ILE A 123 -9.49 -9.65 1.26
C ILE A 123 -8.63 -10.24 0.13
N GLN A 124 -7.35 -9.86 0.11
CA GLN A 124 -6.36 -10.24 -0.90
C GLN A 124 -5.34 -11.25 -0.36
N CYS A 125 -4.99 -11.17 0.93
CA CYS A 125 -4.10 -12.14 1.55
C CYS A 125 -4.75 -13.53 1.63
N ALA A 126 -3.93 -14.57 1.51
CA ALA A 126 -4.36 -15.97 1.55
C ALA A 126 -4.68 -16.46 2.96
N GLY A 127 -4.16 -15.79 3.99
CA GLY A 127 -4.37 -16.14 5.39
C GLY A 127 -3.81 -15.08 6.33
N VAL A 128 -4.26 -15.11 7.59
CA VAL A 128 -3.89 -14.11 8.61
C VAL A 128 -3.29 -14.78 9.84
N VAL A 129 -2.16 -14.27 10.32
CA VAL A 129 -1.42 -14.84 11.45
C VAL A 129 -1.23 -13.75 12.51
N VAL A 130 -1.78 -13.95 13.71
CA VAL A 130 -1.79 -12.95 14.78
C VAL A 130 -1.43 -13.56 16.12
N SER A 131 -0.94 -12.72 17.05
CA SER A 131 -0.71 -13.17 18.42
C SER A 131 -2.02 -13.31 19.18
N ASP A 132 -2.84 -12.26 19.17
CA ASP A 132 -4.17 -12.26 19.79
C ASP A 132 -5.22 -11.64 18.86
N VAL A 133 -6.29 -12.39 18.58
CA VAL A 133 -7.43 -11.92 17.81
C VAL A 133 -8.51 -11.38 18.74
N ALA A 134 -8.87 -10.11 18.54
CA ALA A 134 -10.01 -9.52 19.22
C ALA A 134 -11.31 -10.02 18.58
N LEU A 135 -11.93 -11.00 19.25
CA LEU A 135 -13.22 -11.57 18.82
C LEU A 135 -14.39 -10.60 18.99
N LYS A 136 -14.23 -9.62 19.89
CA LYS A 136 -15.15 -8.49 20.07
C LYS A 136 -14.47 -7.22 19.60
N TYR A 137 -15.22 -6.39 18.89
CA TYR A 137 -14.74 -5.13 18.36
C TYR A 137 -15.52 -3.94 18.93
N SER A 138 -14.91 -2.75 18.89
CA SER A 138 -15.58 -1.51 19.28
C SER A 138 -15.06 -0.34 18.44
N HIS A 139 -15.82 0.04 17.43
CA HIS A 139 -15.59 1.23 16.62
C HIS A 139 -16.90 1.66 15.94
N TYR A 140 -17.15 2.97 15.85
CA TYR A 140 -18.43 3.49 15.34
C TYR A 140 -18.70 3.16 13.86
N GLN A 141 -17.66 2.84 13.10
CA GLN A 141 -17.77 2.43 11.69
C GLN A 141 -17.83 0.91 11.50
N ALA A 142 -17.59 0.12 12.55
CA ALA A 142 -17.50 -1.32 12.43
C ALA A 142 -18.88 -1.96 12.24
N ILE A 143 -18.99 -2.87 11.28
CA ILE A 143 -20.22 -3.59 10.96
C ILE A 143 -20.13 -5.10 11.22
N GLU A 144 -18.92 -5.65 11.31
CA GLU A 144 -18.67 -7.07 11.59
C GLU A 144 -17.29 -7.30 12.25
N SER A 145 -17.07 -8.48 12.81
CA SER A 145 -15.77 -8.87 13.36
C SER A 145 -14.82 -9.32 12.25
N ILE A 146 -13.50 -9.28 12.54
CA ILE A 146 -12.50 -9.86 11.62
C ILE A 146 -12.71 -11.36 11.41
N HIS A 147 -13.23 -12.08 12.43
CA HIS A 147 -13.57 -13.50 12.31
C HIS A 147 -14.64 -13.74 11.23
N GLU A 148 -15.77 -13.05 11.35
CA GLU A 148 -16.89 -13.18 10.41
C GLU A 148 -16.47 -12.75 9.01
N TRP A 149 -15.71 -11.67 8.90
CA TRP A 149 -15.19 -11.17 7.63
C TRP A 149 -14.27 -12.18 6.93
N CYS A 150 -13.28 -12.73 7.64
CA CYS A 150 -12.39 -13.77 7.13
C CYS A 150 -13.16 -15.03 6.71
N ALA A 151 -14.14 -15.47 7.52
CA ALA A 151 -14.98 -16.62 7.18
C ALA A 151 -15.78 -16.39 5.89
N ARG A 152 -16.40 -15.20 5.76
CA ARG A 152 -17.18 -14.79 4.58
C ARG A 152 -16.36 -14.71 3.30
N HIS A 153 -15.08 -14.35 3.41
CA HIS A 153 -14.15 -14.26 2.29
C HIS A 153 -13.31 -15.54 2.08
N ASN A 154 -13.60 -16.63 2.80
CA ASN A 154 -12.85 -17.89 2.71
C ASN A 154 -11.33 -17.73 3.00
N VAL A 155 -10.99 -16.90 3.98
CA VAL A 155 -9.61 -16.66 4.44
C VAL A 155 -9.45 -17.26 5.84
N PRO A 156 -8.57 -18.27 6.03
CA PRO A 156 -8.26 -18.79 7.35
C PRO A 156 -7.37 -17.83 8.13
N GLY A 157 -7.48 -17.89 9.45
CA GLY A 157 -6.69 -17.10 10.37
C GLY A 157 -6.26 -17.92 11.58
N ILE A 158 -5.08 -17.65 12.13
CA ILE A 158 -4.56 -18.30 13.33
C ILE A 158 -4.21 -17.26 14.39
N SER A 159 -4.71 -17.51 15.60
CA SER A 159 -4.42 -16.72 16.80
C SER A 159 -3.67 -17.58 17.83
N GLY A 160 -2.98 -16.93 18.76
CA GLY A 160 -2.24 -17.58 19.85
C GLY A 160 -0.84 -18.01 19.46
N VAL A 161 -0.29 -17.48 18.36
CA VAL A 161 1.08 -17.77 17.91
C VAL A 161 2.06 -16.67 18.29
N ASP A 162 3.32 -17.03 18.49
CA ASP A 162 4.39 -16.07 18.71
C ASP A 162 4.80 -15.40 17.39
N THR A 163 4.09 -14.32 17.03
CA THR A 163 4.38 -13.58 15.79
C THR A 163 5.75 -12.90 15.82
N ARG A 164 6.34 -12.68 17.00
CA ARG A 164 7.71 -12.15 17.12
C ARG A 164 8.74 -13.22 16.74
N ALA A 165 8.54 -14.47 17.17
CA ALA A 165 9.40 -15.59 16.76
C ALA A 165 9.33 -15.81 15.24
N ILE A 166 8.12 -15.81 14.67
CA ILE A 166 7.91 -15.91 13.22
C ILE A 166 8.61 -14.75 12.49
N THR A 167 8.41 -13.52 12.95
CA THR A 167 9.03 -12.33 12.32
C THR A 167 10.56 -12.37 12.38
N THR A 168 11.13 -12.81 13.50
CA THR A 168 12.59 -12.96 13.65
C THR A 168 13.12 -13.97 12.62
N LEU A 169 12.44 -15.11 12.49
CA LEU A 169 12.81 -16.14 11.52
C LEU A 169 12.76 -15.63 10.08
N LEU A 170 11.67 -14.97 9.70
CA LEU A 170 11.49 -14.42 8.34
C LEU A 170 12.50 -13.32 8.03
N ARG A 171 12.87 -12.50 9.02
CA ARG A 171 13.89 -11.47 8.86
C ARG A 171 15.28 -12.06 8.65
N ASP A 172 15.62 -13.11 9.41
CA ASP A 172 16.96 -13.69 9.40
C ASP A 172 17.19 -14.62 8.19
N GLN A 173 16.14 -15.28 7.69
CA GLN A 173 16.25 -16.28 6.61
C GLN A 173 15.55 -15.86 5.30
N GLY A 174 14.78 -14.77 5.33
CA GLY A 174 13.91 -14.35 4.23
C GLY A 174 12.49 -14.92 4.34
N THR A 175 11.61 -14.45 3.44
CA THR A 175 10.24 -14.98 3.35
C THR A 175 10.26 -16.46 2.94
N THR A 176 9.29 -17.24 3.43
CA THR A 176 9.23 -18.68 3.17
C THR A 176 7.82 -19.12 2.84
N LEU A 177 7.69 -20.20 2.08
CA LEU A 177 6.38 -20.79 1.78
C LEU A 177 5.79 -21.39 3.04
N GLY A 178 4.49 -21.23 3.21
CA GLY A 178 3.76 -21.71 4.37
C GLY A 178 2.43 -22.37 3.98
N ARG A 179 1.93 -23.21 4.89
CA ARG A 179 0.56 -23.70 4.90
C ARG A 179 -0.09 -23.28 6.21
N LEU A 180 -1.16 -22.50 6.11
CA LEU A 180 -2.07 -22.28 7.22
C LEU A 180 -3.12 -23.40 7.21
N ALA A 181 -2.94 -24.37 8.10
CA ALA A 181 -3.73 -25.58 8.22
C ALA A 181 -4.78 -25.45 9.34
N VAL A 182 -6.00 -25.94 9.09
CA VAL A 182 -7.14 -25.76 10.01
C VAL A 182 -7.84 -27.09 10.30
N GLY A 183 -8.24 -27.29 11.56
CA GLY A 183 -8.94 -28.49 12.01
C GLY A 183 -8.03 -29.71 12.00
N ASP A 184 -8.50 -30.82 11.43
CA ASP A 184 -7.75 -32.06 11.35
C ASP A 184 -6.43 -31.91 10.56
N ASP A 185 -6.39 -30.95 9.62
CA ASP A 185 -5.19 -30.63 8.84
C ASP A 185 -4.04 -30.07 9.70
N ALA A 186 -4.33 -29.50 10.88
CA ALA A 186 -3.33 -28.82 11.71
C ALA A 186 -2.20 -29.72 12.21
N GLN A 187 -2.39 -31.05 12.16
CA GLN A 187 -1.34 -32.03 12.49
C GLN A 187 -0.53 -32.48 11.27
N TYR A 188 -0.98 -32.17 10.05
CA TYR A 188 -0.32 -32.57 8.82
C TYR A 188 0.72 -31.53 8.38
N VAL A 189 1.99 -31.83 8.67
CA VAL A 189 3.13 -31.08 8.14
C VAL A 189 3.35 -31.47 6.66
N PRO A 190 3.20 -30.53 5.71
CA PRO A 190 3.38 -30.84 4.29
C PRO A 190 4.83 -31.19 3.95
N LYS A 191 5.02 -32.05 2.95
CA LYS A 191 6.31 -32.27 2.32
C LYS A 191 6.73 -31.05 1.49
N ALA A 192 8.02 -30.94 1.21
CA ALA A 192 8.62 -29.78 0.55
C ALA A 192 8.00 -29.49 -0.84
N GLU A 193 7.59 -30.54 -1.57
CA GLU A 193 6.96 -30.47 -2.90
C GLU A 193 5.48 -30.05 -2.87
N GLU A 194 4.82 -30.09 -1.72
CA GLU A 194 3.40 -29.72 -1.60
C GLU A 194 3.20 -28.21 -1.41
N TYR A 195 4.25 -27.48 -1.06
CA TYR A 195 4.18 -26.03 -0.92
C TYR A 195 4.01 -25.37 -2.29
N TRP A 196 2.91 -24.62 -2.44
CA TRP A 196 2.70 -23.76 -3.59
C TRP A 196 3.50 -22.46 -3.47
N ASP A 197 4.18 -22.10 -4.55
CA ASP A 197 4.97 -20.87 -4.66
C ASP A 197 4.21 -19.85 -5.52
N PRO A 198 3.57 -18.83 -4.91
CA PRO A 198 2.79 -17.84 -5.64
C PRO A 198 3.64 -17.00 -6.60
N SER A 199 4.96 -16.93 -6.41
CA SER A 199 5.83 -16.13 -7.29
C SER A 199 6.05 -16.73 -8.67
N LYS A 200 5.60 -17.98 -8.89
CA LYS A 200 5.61 -18.64 -10.20
C LYS A 200 4.40 -18.31 -11.07
N ASP A 201 3.35 -17.76 -10.46
CA ASP A 201 2.11 -17.41 -11.14
C ASP A 201 2.08 -15.92 -11.49
N ASN A 202 1.34 -15.56 -12.54
CA ASN A 202 1.10 -14.16 -12.87
C ASN A 202 -0.02 -13.60 -11.97
N LEU A 203 0.35 -13.26 -10.73
CA LEU A 203 -0.58 -12.72 -9.73
C LEU A 203 -1.21 -11.39 -10.20
N ILE A 204 -0.49 -10.61 -11.00
CA ILE A 204 -0.97 -9.34 -11.57
C ILE A 204 -2.19 -9.60 -12.46
N ALA A 205 -2.13 -10.62 -13.32
CA ALA A 205 -3.25 -11.00 -14.18
C ALA A 205 -4.49 -11.44 -13.39
N GLU A 206 -4.33 -11.95 -12.16
CA GLU A 206 -5.47 -12.28 -11.30
C GLU A 206 -6.15 -11.03 -10.74
N VAL A 207 -5.37 -10.08 -10.22
CA VAL A 207 -5.89 -8.91 -9.49
C VAL A 207 -6.23 -7.71 -10.37
N SER A 208 -5.66 -7.63 -11.57
CA SER A 208 -5.94 -6.57 -12.52
C SER A 208 -7.40 -6.60 -13.00
N THR A 209 -7.96 -5.41 -13.26
CA THR A 209 -9.25 -5.28 -13.94
C THR A 209 -9.28 -6.05 -15.26
N LYS A 210 -10.42 -6.66 -15.58
CA LYS A 210 -10.60 -7.45 -16.81
C LYS A 210 -11.01 -6.61 -18.00
N GLN A 211 -11.58 -5.43 -17.76
CA GLN A 211 -12.07 -4.53 -18.81
C GLN A 211 -11.79 -3.08 -18.39
N PRO A 212 -11.56 -2.17 -19.36
CA PRO A 212 -11.48 -0.75 -19.08
C PRO A 212 -12.73 -0.22 -18.37
N TYR A 213 -12.54 0.67 -17.40
CA TYR A 213 -13.64 1.41 -16.79
C TYR A 213 -13.21 2.85 -16.45
N GLU A 214 -14.19 3.74 -16.36
CA GLU A 214 -13.97 5.16 -16.08
C GLU A 214 -14.47 5.53 -14.68
N LEU A 215 -13.72 6.41 -14.03
CA LEU A 215 -14.04 7.02 -12.76
C LEU A 215 -14.03 8.54 -12.93
N ASN A 216 -15.00 9.21 -12.30
CA ASN A 216 -15.21 10.64 -12.41
C ASN A 216 -15.28 11.16 -13.86
N PRO A 217 -16.12 10.59 -14.76
CA PRO A 217 -16.16 10.99 -16.17
C PRO A 217 -16.55 12.46 -16.38
N ASN A 218 -17.27 13.05 -15.42
CA ASN A 218 -17.70 14.45 -15.43
C ASN A 218 -16.69 15.40 -14.74
N GLY A 219 -15.54 14.88 -14.29
CA GLY A 219 -14.49 15.68 -13.67
C GLY A 219 -13.92 16.73 -14.62
N LYS A 220 -13.39 17.82 -14.08
CA LYS A 220 -12.83 18.94 -14.88
C LYS A 220 -11.32 18.91 -15.00
N GLY A 221 -10.64 18.06 -14.23
CA GLY A 221 -9.19 17.86 -14.27
C GLY A 221 -8.69 17.15 -15.53
N PRO A 222 -7.40 16.76 -15.58
CA PRO A 222 -6.81 16.05 -16.72
C PRO A 222 -7.39 14.63 -16.89
N LYS A 223 -7.27 14.06 -18.10
CA LYS A 223 -7.57 12.64 -18.37
C LYS A 223 -6.36 11.78 -18.03
N ILE A 224 -6.48 10.86 -17.09
CA ILE A 224 -5.36 10.02 -16.64
C ILE A 224 -5.70 8.57 -16.90
N ALA A 225 -4.84 7.87 -17.63
CA ALA A 225 -4.91 6.42 -17.77
C ALA A 225 -4.14 5.76 -16.62
N ILE A 226 -4.66 4.66 -16.09
CA ILE A 226 -3.96 3.80 -15.12
C ILE A 226 -3.80 2.43 -15.73
N LEU A 227 -2.57 1.92 -15.83
CA LEU A 227 -2.35 0.49 -16.02
C LEU A 227 -2.44 -0.19 -14.66
N ASP A 228 -3.46 -1.05 -14.54
CA ASP A 228 -3.84 -1.66 -13.27
C ASP A 228 -3.09 -2.97 -13.04
N PHE A 229 -2.08 -2.93 -12.17
CA PHE A 229 -1.34 -4.10 -11.74
C PHE A 229 -1.87 -4.73 -10.45
N GLY A 230 -3.02 -4.26 -9.95
CA GLY A 230 -3.51 -4.53 -8.59
C GLY A 230 -3.65 -3.23 -7.80
N SER A 231 -4.30 -2.25 -8.40
CA SER A 231 -4.42 -0.90 -7.88
C SER A 231 -5.12 -0.88 -6.54
N LYS A 232 -4.44 -0.33 -5.53
CA LYS A 232 -5.07 0.10 -4.30
C LYS A 232 -6.11 1.17 -4.59
N ALA A 233 -7.30 1.00 -4.04
CA ALA A 233 -8.40 1.93 -4.22
C ALA A 233 -8.04 3.36 -3.79
N ASN A 234 -7.14 3.57 -2.81
CA ASN A 234 -6.75 4.91 -2.42
C ASN A 234 -5.91 5.65 -3.47
N ILE A 235 -5.25 4.96 -4.41
CA ILE A 235 -4.63 5.59 -5.59
C ILE A 235 -5.73 6.25 -6.43
N LEU A 236 -6.80 5.50 -6.72
CA LEU A 236 -7.94 5.97 -7.51
C LEU A 236 -8.64 7.15 -6.82
N ARG A 237 -8.90 7.03 -5.50
CA ARG A 237 -9.48 8.11 -4.70
C ARG A 237 -8.59 9.35 -4.70
N SER A 238 -7.27 9.19 -4.60
CA SER A 238 -6.31 10.30 -4.57
C SER A 238 -6.34 11.10 -5.87
N LEU A 239 -6.51 10.45 -7.01
CA LEU A 239 -6.64 11.10 -8.32
C LEU A 239 -8.02 11.75 -8.50
N VAL A 240 -9.10 11.02 -8.19
CA VAL A 240 -10.49 11.51 -8.32
C VAL A 240 -10.76 12.71 -7.40
N LYS A 241 -10.24 12.72 -6.16
CA LYS A 241 -10.36 13.87 -5.24
C LYS A 241 -9.66 15.13 -5.74
N ARG A 242 -8.75 15.00 -6.71
CA ARG A 242 -8.09 16.09 -7.44
C ARG A 242 -8.77 16.39 -8.78
N ASP A 243 -10.01 15.93 -8.91
CA ASP A 243 -10.91 16.14 -10.04
C ASP A 243 -10.42 15.56 -11.38
N ALA A 244 -9.45 14.65 -11.36
CA ALA A 244 -9.01 13.94 -12.56
C ALA A 244 -10.12 13.03 -13.11
N ARG A 245 -10.18 12.91 -14.43
CA ARG A 245 -10.98 11.89 -15.12
C ARG A 245 -10.08 10.67 -15.30
N VAL A 246 -10.42 9.56 -14.66
CA VAL A 246 -9.52 8.40 -14.55
C VAL A 246 -10.08 7.26 -15.38
N THR A 247 -9.27 6.70 -16.28
CA THR A 247 -9.59 5.45 -16.98
C THR A 247 -8.64 4.37 -16.49
N VAL A 248 -9.18 3.32 -15.88
CA VAL A 248 -8.42 2.17 -15.40
C VAL A 248 -8.41 1.11 -16.48
N LEU A 249 -7.22 0.67 -16.86
CA LEU A 249 -6.95 -0.24 -17.97
C LEU A 249 -6.34 -1.54 -17.44
N PRO A 250 -6.63 -2.71 -18.04
CA PRO A 250 -5.96 -3.97 -17.72
C PRO A 250 -4.43 -3.86 -17.79
N TRP A 251 -3.72 -4.67 -17.00
CA TRP A 251 -2.25 -4.69 -16.91
C TRP A 251 -1.55 -4.92 -18.27
N ASP A 252 -2.20 -5.67 -19.15
CA ASP A 252 -1.78 -6.06 -20.50
C ASP A 252 -2.51 -5.25 -21.58
N PHE A 253 -3.07 -4.09 -21.25
CA PHE A 253 -3.69 -3.22 -22.23
C PHE A 253 -2.62 -2.54 -23.10
N ASP A 254 -2.85 -2.43 -24.42
CA ASP A 254 -1.96 -1.68 -25.30
C ASP A 254 -2.25 -0.18 -25.22
N PHE A 255 -1.70 0.47 -24.20
CA PHE A 255 -1.84 1.90 -23.99
C PHE A 255 -1.33 2.72 -25.19
N ASN A 256 -0.33 2.24 -25.92
CA ASN A 256 0.25 2.99 -27.04
C ASN A 256 -0.75 3.24 -28.17
N ALA A 257 -1.76 2.38 -28.32
CA ALA A 257 -2.82 2.55 -29.31
C ALA A 257 -3.78 3.72 -29.00
N VAL A 258 -3.84 4.17 -27.74
CA VAL A 258 -4.81 5.18 -27.27
C VAL A 258 -4.18 6.35 -26.53
N ARG A 259 -2.86 6.38 -26.35
CA ARG A 259 -2.12 7.34 -25.51
C ARG A 259 -2.46 8.81 -25.79
N ASP A 260 -2.75 9.16 -27.03
CA ASP A 260 -3.05 10.54 -27.43
C ASP A 260 -4.38 11.07 -26.86
N GLN A 261 -5.23 10.18 -26.33
CA GLN A 261 -6.49 10.53 -25.68
C GLN A 261 -6.32 10.98 -24.22
N TYR A 262 -5.14 10.75 -23.63
CA TYR A 262 -4.87 10.96 -22.21
C TYR A 262 -3.84 12.07 -22.00
N ASP A 263 -3.84 12.66 -20.82
CA ASP A 263 -2.96 13.73 -20.37
C ASP A 263 -1.83 13.24 -19.45
N GLY A 264 -1.94 12.01 -18.94
CA GLY A 264 -0.89 11.35 -18.17
C GLY A 264 -1.13 9.84 -18.07
N LEU A 265 -0.05 9.09 -17.82
CA LEU A 265 -0.09 7.66 -17.55
C LEU A 265 0.34 7.39 -16.10
N PHE A 266 -0.46 6.61 -15.38
CA PHE A 266 -0.14 6.14 -14.05
C PHE A 266 0.08 4.62 -14.08
N LEU A 267 1.10 4.15 -13.38
CA LEU A 267 1.40 2.73 -13.24
C LEU A 267 1.19 2.35 -11.76
N SER A 268 0.21 1.51 -11.48
CA SER A 268 -0.20 1.23 -10.10
C SER A 268 0.77 0.32 -9.35
N ASN A 269 0.48 0.10 -8.07
CA ASN A 269 1.06 -1.01 -7.32
C ASN A 269 0.53 -2.37 -7.82
N GLY A 270 1.12 -3.46 -7.33
CA GLY A 270 0.70 -4.82 -7.63
C GLY A 270 1.54 -5.89 -6.92
N PRO A 271 1.08 -7.16 -6.91
CA PRO A 271 1.81 -8.29 -6.35
C PRO A 271 2.86 -8.85 -7.34
N GLY A 272 3.72 -9.74 -6.82
CA GLY A 272 4.56 -10.61 -7.65
C GLY A 272 5.86 -9.97 -8.15
N ASP A 273 6.47 -10.64 -9.13
CA ASP A 273 7.76 -10.27 -9.72
C ASP A 273 7.53 -9.36 -10.95
N PRO A 274 8.18 -8.19 -11.05
CA PRO A 274 8.02 -7.31 -12.20
C PRO A 274 8.49 -7.96 -13.52
N THR A 275 9.39 -8.94 -13.46
CA THR A 275 9.88 -9.68 -14.64
C THR A 275 8.86 -10.70 -15.17
N SER A 276 7.77 -10.98 -14.43
CA SER A 276 6.68 -11.85 -14.90
C SER A 276 5.81 -11.21 -15.99
N ILE A 277 5.91 -9.88 -16.17
CA ILE A 277 5.10 -9.10 -17.11
C ILE A 277 5.96 -8.30 -18.10
N MET A 278 7.05 -8.89 -18.59
CA MET A 278 7.96 -8.22 -19.53
C MET A 278 7.27 -7.65 -20.76
N GLU A 279 6.18 -8.24 -21.25
CA GLU A 279 5.40 -7.64 -22.35
C GLU A 279 4.95 -6.21 -22.03
N THR A 280 4.43 -5.98 -20.82
CA THR A 280 4.05 -4.65 -20.34
C THR A 280 5.26 -3.73 -20.22
N VAL A 281 6.42 -4.25 -19.75
CA VAL A 281 7.68 -3.49 -19.73
C VAL A 281 8.04 -2.96 -21.12
N HIS A 282 8.01 -3.81 -22.16
CA HIS A 282 8.32 -3.40 -23.54
C HIS A 282 7.35 -2.32 -24.06
N ARG A 283 6.05 -2.43 -23.72
CA ARG A 283 5.05 -1.42 -24.10
C ARG A 283 5.29 -0.10 -23.38
N VAL A 284 5.66 -0.14 -22.10
CA VAL A 284 6.03 1.05 -21.33
C VAL A 284 7.32 1.67 -21.87
N THR A 285 8.33 0.88 -22.25
CA THR A 285 9.54 1.39 -22.93
C THR A 285 9.17 2.16 -24.20
N LYS A 286 8.25 1.63 -25.02
CA LYS A 286 7.75 2.35 -26.20
C LYS A 286 7.07 3.67 -25.82
N THR A 287 6.22 3.67 -24.80
CA THR A 287 5.56 4.89 -24.30
C THR A 287 6.60 5.93 -23.85
N ILE A 288 7.61 5.54 -23.08
CA ILE A 288 8.68 6.41 -22.57
C ILE A 288 9.48 7.07 -23.70
N ASN A 289 9.58 6.42 -24.87
CA ASN A 289 10.34 6.91 -26.01
C ASN A 289 9.52 7.76 -26.99
N GLU A 290 8.22 7.49 -27.10
CA GLU A 290 7.35 8.10 -28.11
C GLU A 290 6.35 9.12 -27.55
N TRP A 291 6.23 9.24 -26.22
CA TRP A 291 5.23 10.09 -25.57
C TRP A 291 5.86 11.02 -24.54
N ASN A 292 5.52 12.30 -24.61
CA ASN A 292 6.14 13.37 -23.81
C ASN A 292 5.29 13.85 -22.62
N LYS A 293 4.19 13.16 -22.32
CA LYS A 293 3.31 13.50 -21.19
C LYS A 293 3.77 12.82 -19.90
N PRO A 294 3.34 13.32 -18.73
CA PRO A 294 3.80 12.79 -17.45
C PRO A 294 3.48 11.31 -17.23
N ILE A 295 4.44 10.57 -16.67
CA ILE A 295 4.27 9.18 -16.24
C ILE A 295 4.66 9.05 -14.77
N PHE A 296 3.78 8.48 -13.95
CA PHE A 296 4.04 8.25 -12.53
C PHE A 296 3.81 6.78 -12.16
N GLY A 297 4.84 6.12 -11.61
CA GLY A 297 4.76 4.74 -11.13
C GLY A 297 4.84 4.60 -9.60
N ILE A 298 4.02 3.73 -9.02
CA ILE A 298 4.04 3.37 -7.60
C ILE A 298 4.33 1.88 -7.44
N CYS A 299 5.27 1.52 -6.55
CA CYS A 299 5.60 0.14 -6.19
C CYS A 299 5.92 -0.72 -7.43
N MET A 300 5.02 -1.61 -7.87
CA MET A 300 5.15 -2.35 -9.14
C MET A 300 5.38 -1.39 -10.32
N GLY A 301 4.62 -0.30 -10.43
CA GLY A 301 4.80 0.70 -11.47
C GLY A 301 6.19 1.35 -11.47
N HIS A 302 6.80 1.56 -10.30
CA HIS A 302 8.17 2.05 -10.20
C HIS A 302 9.17 1.03 -10.75
N GLN A 303 9.00 -0.25 -10.44
CA GLN A 303 9.86 -1.33 -10.94
C GLN A 303 9.73 -1.49 -12.46
N ILE A 304 8.51 -1.40 -13.00
CA ILE A 304 8.26 -1.43 -14.45
C ILE A 304 8.93 -0.24 -15.15
N LEU A 305 8.91 0.97 -14.56
CA LEU A 305 9.67 2.11 -15.08
C LEU A 305 11.18 1.85 -15.06
N GLY A 306 11.70 1.28 -13.98
CA GLY A 306 13.11 0.90 -13.87
C GLY A 306 13.55 -0.07 -14.95
N LEU A 307 12.82 -1.18 -15.12
CA LEU A 307 13.07 -2.16 -16.17
C LEU A 307 12.95 -1.53 -17.57
N ALA A 308 11.93 -0.70 -17.79
CA ALA A 308 11.73 -0.02 -19.06
C ALA A 308 12.83 1.00 -19.39
N ALA A 309 13.50 1.53 -18.37
CA ALA A 309 14.68 2.40 -18.46
C ALA A 309 16.00 1.63 -18.59
N GLY A 310 15.97 0.29 -18.55
CA GLY A 310 17.17 -0.57 -18.66
C GLY A 310 17.88 -0.85 -17.34
N MET A 311 17.23 -0.61 -16.19
CA MET A 311 17.76 -0.97 -14.87
C MET A 311 17.45 -2.43 -14.52
N GLU A 312 18.19 -3.01 -13.58
CA GLU A 312 17.94 -4.37 -13.07
C GLU A 312 17.07 -4.34 -11.80
N THR A 313 16.21 -5.33 -11.63
CA THR A 313 15.48 -5.59 -10.38
C THR A 313 16.01 -6.85 -9.69
N TYR A 314 15.96 -6.89 -8.37
CA TYR A 314 16.33 -8.07 -7.59
C TYR A 314 15.29 -8.35 -6.50
N ARG A 315 15.20 -9.62 -6.07
CA ARG A 315 14.38 -10.03 -4.93
C ARG A 315 15.16 -9.75 -3.63
N MET A 316 14.56 -9.01 -2.72
CA MET A 316 15.10 -8.74 -1.39
C MET A 316 15.00 -10.00 -0.52
N THR A 317 15.72 -10.02 0.62
CA THR A 317 15.65 -11.14 1.58
C THR A 317 14.25 -11.27 2.18
N PHE A 318 13.73 -10.21 2.81
CA PHE A 318 12.41 -10.21 3.45
C PHE A 318 11.51 -9.04 3.04
N GLY A 319 11.97 -8.18 2.13
CA GLY A 319 11.22 -7.03 1.61
C GLY A 319 10.96 -5.92 2.63
N ASN A 320 10.42 -4.79 2.17
CA ASN A 320 10.00 -3.70 3.05
C ASN A 320 8.48 -3.67 3.19
N ARG A 321 8.01 -3.88 4.43
CA ARG A 321 6.59 -4.03 4.77
C ARG A 321 6.24 -3.34 6.08
N GLY A 322 5.64 -2.15 5.99
CA GLY A 322 5.24 -1.38 7.16
C GLY A 322 4.95 0.08 6.88
N HIS A 323 4.47 0.80 7.90
CA HIS A 323 4.12 2.23 7.82
C HIS A 323 5.19 3.18 8.39
N ASN A 324 6.40 2.66 8.64
CA ASN A 324 7.48 3.37 9.31
C ASN A 324 8.80 3.35 8.51
N GLN A 325 8.74 3.16 7.19
CA GLN A 325 9.94 3.05 6.37
C GLN A 325 10.49 4.43 6.02
N PRO A 326 11.70 4.80 6.50
CA PRO A 326 12.31 6.09 6.23
C PRO A 326 12.97 6.11 4.85
N VAL A 327 12.66 7.13 4.05
CA VAL A 327 13.30 7.36 2.75
C VAL A 327 13.91 8.75 2.70
N LEU A 328 15.16 8.85 2.24
CA LEU A 328 15.87 10.10 2.01
C LEU A 328 15.64 10.55 0.58
N ALA A 329 15.14 11.77 0.39
CA ALA A 329 15.03 12.39 -0.93
C ALA A 329 16.41 12.86 -1.43
N LEU A 330 16.83 12.37 -2.59
CA LEU A 330 18.10 12.72 -3.24
C LEU A 330 17.95 13.85 -4.25
N ALA A 331 16.72 14.13 -4.69
CA ALA A 331 16.39 15.21 -5.62
C ALA A 331 15.16 15.99 -5.13
N SER A 332 15.00 17.22 -5.60
CA SER A 332 13.80 18.03 -5.37
C SER A 332 12.88 17.92 -6.59
N SER A 333 11.60 17.65 -6.35
CA SER A 333 10.56 17.66 -7.39
C SER A 333 9.20 17.93 -6.75
N GLY A 334 8.49 18.94 -7.24
CA GLY A 334 7.21 19.38 -6.66
C GLY A 334 7.29 19.64 -5.16
N SER A 335 6.47 18.91 -4.41
CA SER A 335 6.40 18.94 -2.94
C SER A 335 7.60 18.31 -2.24
N ILE A 336 8.39 17.48 -2.93
CA ILE A 336 9.56 16.80 -2.39
C ILE A 336 10.79 17.72 -2.40
N LYS A 337 11.50 17.74 -1.28
CA LYS A 337 12.75 18.50 -1.06
C LYS A 337 13.93 17.56 -0.83
N ALA A 338 14.99 17.73 -1.60
CA ALA A 338 16.26 17.02 -1.44
C ALA A 338 16.84 17.21 -0.03
N GLY A 339 17.50 16.17 0.49
CA GLY A 339 18.10 16.15 1.83
C GLY A 339 17.10 15.92 2.97
N ARG A 340 15.79 15.82 2.68
CA ARG A 340 14.76 15.54 3.68
C ARG A 340 14.43 14.04 3.73
N VAL A 341 14.25 13.53 4.95
CA VAL A 341 13.68 12.19 5.19
C VAL A 341 12.15 12.28 5.28
N TYR A 342 11.48 11.31 4.66
CA TYR A 342 10.03 11.12 4.72
C TYR A 342 9.75 9.74 5.31
N VAL A 343 8.74 9.64 6.16
CA VAL A 343 8.26 8.34 6.64
C VAL A 343 7.20 7.84 5.66
N THR A 344 7.33 6.60 5.22
CA THR A 344 6.50 6.04 4.15
C THR A 344 5.88 4.70 4.51
N SER A 345 4.79 4.38 3.80
CA SER A 345 4.20 3.04 3.79
C SER A 345 4.80 2.24 2.65
N GLN A 346 5.24 1.03 2.91
CA GLN A 346 5.83 0.14 1.91
C GLN A 346 5.26 -1.27 2.01
N ASN A 347 5.12 -1.93 0.86
CA ASN A 347 4.77 -3.34 0.73
C ASN A 347 5.35 -3.89 -0.57
N HIS A 348 6.62 -4.30 -0.55
CA HIS A 348 7.27 -4.92 -1.72
C HIS A 348 8.39 -5.89 -1.32
N GLN A 349 8.61 -6.90 -2.17
CA GLN A 349 9.69 -7.89 -2.03
C GLN A 349 10.82 -7.68 -3.06
N TYR A 350 10.58 -6.88 -4.08
CA TYR A 350 11.52 -6.59 -5.16
C TYR A 350 11.95 -5.14 -5.09
N ALA A 351 13.17 -4.85 -5.55
CA ALA A 351 13.71 -3.50 -5.61
C ALA A 351 14.56 -3.31 -6.88
N ILE A 352 14.71 -2.06 -7.30
CA ILE A 352 15.69 -1.69 -8.33
C ILE A 352 17.08 -1.76 -7.73
N LYS A 353 18.01 -2.38 -8.45
CA LYS A 353 19.41 -2.49 -8.06
C LYS A 353 20.09 -1.12 -8.20
N LEU A 354 20.72 -0.66 -7.12
CA LEU A 354 21.56 0.52 -7.15
C LEU A 354 22.86 0.21 -7.91
N THR A 355 23.16 1.00 -8.94
CA THR A 355 24.41 0.94 -9.70
C THR A 355 25.14 2.28 -9.62
N GLU A 356 26.46 2.27 -9.81
CA GLU A 356 27.27 3.51 -9.86
C GLU A 356 26.82 4.40 -11.02
N ASP A 357 26.71 3.80 -12.20
CA ASP A 357 26.20 4.45 -13.41
C ASP A 357 24.70 4.17 -13.57
N PHE A 358 23.89 5.22 -13.48
CA PHE A 358 22.47 5.16 -13.87
C PHE A 358 22.34 5.32 -15.40
N PRO A 359 21.32 4.70 -16.02
CA PRO A 359 21.01 4.92 -17.42
C PRO A 359 20.88 6.40 -17.78
N GLU A 360 21.31 6.79 -18.98
CA GLU A 360 21.25 8.16 -19.47
C GLU A 360 19.81 8.71 -19.36
N GLY A 361 19.69 9.93 -18.83
CA GLY A 361 18.39 10.59 -18.62
C GLY A 361 17.63 10.13 -17.37
N TRP A 362 18.24 9.33 -16.50
CA TRP A 362 17.67 8.89 -15.22
C TRP A 362 18.58 9.18 -14.04
N ALA A 363 17.97 9.40 -12.87
CA ALA A 363 18.66 9.54 -11.60
C ALA A 363 17.85 8.87 -10.47
N PRO A 364 18.52 8.43 -9.38
CA PRO A 364 17.83 8.02 -8.17
C PRO A 364 17.13 9.21 -7.53
N PHE A 365 15.89 9.01 -7.10
CA PHE A 365 15.05 10.03 -6.46
C PHE A 365 14.99 9.86 -4.95
N PHE A 366 14.87 8.62 -4.48
CA PHE A 366 14.85 8.28 -3.06
C PHE A 366 15.72 7.06 -2.80
N ILE A 367 16.28 7.00 -1.59
CA ILE A 367 16.96 5.83 -1.06
C ILE A 367 16.41 5.50 0.34
N ASN A 368 16.28 4.22 0.65
CA ASN A 368 15.87 3.78 1.97
C ASN A 368 16.98 4.07 2.99
N CYS A 369 16.64 4.63 4.15
CA CYS A 369 17.65 4.94 5.17
C CYS A 369 18.10 3.72 5.99
N ASN A 370 17.39 2.60 5.93
CA ASN A 370 17.70 1.39 6.71
C ASN A 370 18.62 0.43 5.94
N ASP A 371 18.36 0.21 4.65
CA ASP A 371 19.00 -0.85 3.85
C ASP A 371 19.61 -0.35 2.52
N SER A 372 19.55 0.97 2.28
CA SER A 372 20.08 1.61 1.07
C SER A 372 19.44 1.14 -0.24
N SER A 373 18.27 0.48 -0.23
CA SER A 373 17.56 0.14 -1.48
C SER A 373 17.07 1.39 -2.21
N VAL A 374 16.98 1.32 -3.55
CA VAL A 374 16.40 2.40 -4.36
C VAL A 374 14.90 2.48 -4.09
N GLU A 375 14.45 3.65 -3.64
CA GLU A 375 13.06 3.91 -3.27
C GLU A 375 12.34 4.85 -4.23
N GLY A 376 13.06 5.35 -5.23
CA GLY A 376 12.50 6.15 -6.30
C GLY A 376 13.50 6.43 -7.41
N ILE A 377 12.98 6.66 -8.61
CA ILE A 377 13.72 7.10 -9.79
C ILE A 377 13.00 8.27 -10.44
N ILE A 378 13.75 9.14 -11.10
CA ILE A 378 13.22 10.32 -11.78
C ILE A 378 14.01 10.56 -13.06
N SER A 379 13.33 11.03 -14.11
CA SER A 379 13.97 11.47 -15.34
C SER A 379 14.71 12.79 -15.10
N THR A 380 15.91 12.93 -15.66
CA THR A 380 16.72 14.14 -15.47
C THR A 380 16.21 15.29 -16.35
N PRO A 381 16.53 16.55 -16.02
CA PRO A 381 16.12 17.70 -16.84
C PRO A 381 16.57 17.58 -18.30
N GLU A 382 17.76 17.05 -18.53
CA GLU A 382 18.37 16.90 -19.86
C GLU A 382 17.62 15.89 -20.73
N SER A 383 16.93 14.93 -20.11
CA SER A 383 16.09 13.97 -20.84
C SER A 383 14.87 14.63 -21.53
N GLY A 384 14.44 15.79 -21.03
CA GLY A 384 13.21 16.46 -21.45
C GLY A 384 11.92 15.69 -21.11
N LYS A 385 12.01 14.61 -20.32
CA LYS A 385 10.88 13.76 -19.92
C LYS A 385 10.37 14.16 -18.54
N HIS A 386 9.09 13.88 -18.28
CA HIS A 386 8.42 14.10 -16.99
C HIS A 386 8.00 12.78 -16.38
N ILE A 387 8.97 11.96 -15.99
CA ILE A 387 8.72 10.61 -15.52
C ILE A 387 9.34 10.42 -14.15
N TRP A 388 8.58 9.88 -13.22
CA TRP A 388 9.11 9.46 -11.93
C TRP A 388 8.40 8.21 -11.44
N GLY A 389 9.06 7.46 -10.58
CA GLY A 389 8.46 6.34 -9.89
C GLY A 389 8.95 6.28 -8.45
N VAL A 390 8.09 5.88 -7.53
CA VAL A 390 8.45 5.63 -6.13
C VAL A 390 8.08 4.22 -5.74
N GLN A 391 8.94 3.59 -4.96
CA GLN A 391 8.78 2.21 -4.53
C GLN A 391 7.79 2.09 -3.34
N PHE A 392 7.68 3.16 -2.55
CA PHE A 392 6.69 3.31 -1.47
C PHE A 392 5.31 3.73 -1.98
N HIS A 393 4.36 3.87 -1.07
CA HIS A 393 2.95 4.13 -1.32
C HIS A 393 2.51 5.53 -0.82
N PRO A 394 2.66 6.60 -1.63
CA PRO A 394 2.21 7.95 -1.28
C PRO A 394 0.72 8.08 -0.99
N GLU A 395 -0.11 7.17 -1.51
CA GLU A 395 -1.54 7.15 -1.25
C GLU A 395 -1.83 6.73 0.19
N SER A 396 -0.91 6.03 0.85
CA SER A 396 -1.09 5.50 2.19
C SER A 396 -2.37 4.63 2.30
N ALA A 397 -3.34 4.97 3.13
CA ALA A 397 -4.40 4.12 3.70
C ALA A 397 -3.94 3.37 4.95
N GLY A 398 -3.71 4.16 6.02
CA GLY A 398 -3.34 3.66 7.34
C GLY A 398 -1.94 4.05 7.84
N GLY A 399 -1.06 4.46 6.94
CA GLY A 399 0.27 4.98 7.26
C GLY A 399 0.40 6.50 7.09
N PRO A 400 1.64 7.04 7.12
CA PRO A 400 1.90 8.48 7.07
C PRO A 400 1.43 9.13 5.75
N LEU A 401 1.06 10.41 5.81
CA LEU A 401 0.61 11.21 4.66
C LEU A 401 1.70 12.14 4.11
N ASP A 402 2.95 11.96 4.55
CA ASP A 402 4.08 12.85 4.29
C ASP A 402 4.39 13.04 2.81
N THR A 403 4.10 12.02 1.98
CA THR A 403 4.33 12.02 0.53
C THR A 403 3.05 12.09 -0.29
N HIS A 404 1.86 12.14 0.34
CA HIS A 404 0.58 12.27 -0.35
C HIS A 404 0.46 13.50 -1.29
N PRO A 405 1.13 14.65 -1.04
CA PRO A 405 1.16 15.77 -1.98
C PRO A 405 1.71 15.43 -3.38
N MET A 406 2.46 14.33 -3.56
CA MET A 406 2.93 13.88 -4.88
C MET A 406 1.80 13.64 -5.89
N PHE A 407 0.60 13.24 -5.43
CA PHE A 407 -0.57 13.15 -6.31
C PHE A 407 -1.03 14.51 -6.82
N THR A 408 -0.88 15.56 -6.01
CA THR A 408 -1.21 16.93 -6.43
C THR A 408 -0.21 17.38 -7.49
N ASP A 409 1.08 17.13 -7.25
CA ASP A 409 2.15 17.44 -8.19
C ASP A 409 1.93 16.73 -9.54
N TYR A 410 1.57 15.45 -9.52
CA TYR A 410 1.27 14.67 -10.72
C TYR A 410 0.07 15.21 -11.51
N VAL A 411 -1.05 15.46 -10.84
CA VAL A 411 -2.27 15.97 -11.50
C VAL A 411 -2.02 17.36 -12.09
N GLN A 412 -1.25 18.20 -11.40
CA GLN A 412 -0.86 19.52 -11.93
C GLN A 412 0.02 19.37 -13.18
N ALA A 413 1.02 18.50 -13.15
CA ALA A 413 1.88 18.24 -14.30
C ALA A 413 1.09 17.75 -15.53
N CYS A 414 0.04 16.95 -15.32
CA CYS A 414 -0.85 16.49 -16.40
C CYS A 414 -1.78 17.60 -16.93
N ALA A 415 -2.16 18.57 -16.08
CA ALA A 415 -3.02 19.69 -16.47
C ALA A 415 -2.26 20.76 -17.28
N ASP A 416 -0.97 20.91 -17.01
CA ASP A 416 -0.12 21.92 -17.64
C ASP A 416 0.18 21.58 -19.10
N LYS A 417 -0.65 22.07 -20.02
CA LYS A 417 -0.48 21.93 -21.49
C LYS A 417 0.82 22.56 -22.02
N SER A 418 1.54 23.30 -21.19
CA SER A 418 2.84 23.92 -21.46
C SER A 418 4.00 23.18 -20.80
N ALA A 419 3.85 21.89 -20.44
CA ALA A 419 4.89 21.05 -19.83
C ALA A 419 6.12 20.79 -20.75
N SER A 420 6.47 21.73 -21.63
CA SER A 420 7.85 22.00 -22.04
C SER A 420 8.59 22.95 -21.08
N GLY A 421 7.94 23.45 -20.00
CA GLY A 421 8.47 24.58 -19.22
C GLY A 421 8.32 24.55 -17.70
N MET A 422 7.78 23.48 -17.08
CA MET A 422 7.91 23.34 -15.62
C MET A 422 9.30 22.79 -15.33
N ALA A 423 10.26 23.71 -15.30
CA ALA A 423 11.63 23.44 -14.91
C ALA A 423 11.61 22.70 -13.58
N THR A 424 12.26 21.54 -13.58
CA THR A 424 13.03 20.98 -12.48
C THR A 424 13.86 22.10 -11.82
N SER A 425 13.22 22.91 -10.98
CA SER A 425 13.91 23.99 -10.28
C SER A 425 14.85 23.34 -9.27
N GLU A 426 16.13 23.32 -9.63
CA GLU A 426 17.28 22.74 -8.90
C GLU A 426 17.18 21.23 -8.60
N LEU A 427 17.39 20.40 -9.63
CA LEU A 427 17.85 19.02 -9.45
C LEU A 427 19.35 19.07 -9.08
N LYS A 428 19.66 19.31 -7.80
CA LYS A 428 21.00 19.06 -7.24
C LYS A 428 21.02 17.61 -6.76
N VAL A 429 21.55 16.72 -7.59
CA VAL A 429 21.83 15.33 -7.18
C VAL A 429 23.02 15.39 -6.21
N ASP A 430 22.78 15.17 -4.92
CA ASP A 430 23.86 15.03 -3.95
C ASP A 430 24.41 13.60 -4.02
N THR A 431 25.34 13.37 -4.95
CA THR A 431 25.99 12.06 -5.15
C THR A 431 26.82 11.63 -3.94
N HIS A 432 27.26 12.58 -3.09
CA HIS A 432 27.93 12.26 -1.83
C HIS A 432 26.97 11.67 -0.79
N ALA A 433 25.70 12.08 -0.77
CA ALA A 433 24.69 11.52 0.13
C ALA A 433 24.35 10.07 -0.22
N ALA A 434 24.27 9.72 -1.51
CA ALA A 434 24.02 8.35 -1.97
C ALA A 434 25.18 7.40 -1.60
N ALA A 435 26.43 7.85 -1.79
CA ALA A 435 27.61 7.09 -1.39
C ALA A 435 27.77 6.98 0.14
N ALA A 436 27.43 8.03 0.89
CA ALA A 436 27.48 8.02 2.35
C ALA A 436 26.41 7.12 3.00
N ALA A 437 25.20 7.06 2.42
CA ALA A 437 24.16 6.13 2.86
C ALA A 437 24.57 4.66 2.64
N ALA A 438 25.10 4.33 1.46
CA ALA A 438 25.61 2.99 1.14
C ALA A 438 26.78 2.56 2.05
N ALA A 439 27.66 3.50 2.42
CA ALA A 439 28.79 3.25 3.32
C ALA A 439 28.41 3.11 4.80
N ALA A 440 27.24 3.60 5.22
CA ALA A 440 26.75 3.50 6.61
C ALA A 440 25.96 2.20 6.88
N SER A 441 25.52 1.51 5.83
CA SER A 441 24.77 0.24 5.90
C SER A 441 25.62 -1.03 5.74
N ALA A 442 26.93 -0.89 5.50
CA ALA A 442 27.92 -1.97 5.50
C ALA A 442 28.66 -2.01 6.84
#